data_AF-A0A3S1F6W9-F1
#
_entry.id   AF-A0A3S1F6W9-F1
#
_cell.length_a   1.000
_cell.length_b   1.000
_cell.length_c   1.000
_cell.angle_alpha   90.00
_cell.angle_beta   90.00
_cell.angle_gamma   90.00
#
_symmetry.space_group_name_H-M   'P 1'
#
loop_
_entity.id
_entity.type
_entity.pdbx_description
1 polymer ?
#
loop_
_entity_poly.entity_id
_entity_poly.type
_entity_poly.pdbx_seq_one_letter_code
_entity_poly.pdbx_strand_id
1 'polypeptide(L)'
;MDRNSRETVPVTVIYNCKKCKVGRRVEYTRIKGSINGHASRLDEAGKRISSGVWIERSGGGLPTVYGGDPLGICAGCGKAMSYGKLTSSLRPEVKCNATCQHARGFSCDCSCNGANHGMGWQVGAAGLFTKSIQSS
;
A
#
# COMPACT_ATOMS: atom_id res chain seq x y z
N MET A 1 14.29 33.48 -3.77
CA MET A 1 13.13 32.82 -3.15
C MET A 1 12.57 31.83 -4.15
N ASP A 2 12.99 30.56 -4.04
CA ASP A 2 12.59 29.49 -4.97
C ASP A 2 11.08 29.21 -4.87
N ARG A 3 10.34 29.57 -5.92
CA ARG A 3 8.86 29.48 -5.99
C ARG A 3 8.33 28.08 -6.33
N ASN A 4 9.10 26.99 -6.16
CA ASN A 4 8.72 25.71 -6.79
C ASN A 4 8.88 24.42 -5.97
N SER A 5 9.20 24.45 -4.68
CA SER A 5 9.12 23.24 -3.86
C SER A 5 7.69 23.02 -3.35
N ARG A 6 6.88 22.28 -4.11
CA ARG A 6 5.57 21.84 -3.62
C ARG A 6 5.77 20.97 -2.38
N GLU A 7 5.30 21.43 -1.23
CA GLU A 7 5.39 20.69 0.03
C GLU A 7 4.69 19.33 -0.13
N THR A 8 5.42 18.26 0.19
CA THR A 8 4.88 16.90 0.21
C THR A 8 4.61 16.46 1.64
N VAL A 9 3.55 15.68 1.82
CA VAL A 9 3.19 15.08 3.12
C VAL A 9 3.14 13.57 2.99
N PRO A 10 3.57 12.82 4.02
CA PRO A 10 3.46 11.37 4.03
C PRO A 10 2.00 10.93 4.04
N VAL A 11 1.74 9.80 3.38
CA VAL A 11 0.44 9.14 3.31
C VAL A 11 0.66 7.65 3.37
N THR A 12 0.12 7.03 4.42
CA THR A 12 0.07 5.59 4.51
C THR A 12 -1.05 5.06 3.62
N VAL A 13 -0.74 4.07 2.77
CA VAL A 13 -1.73 3.33 1.99
C VAL A 13 -1.68 1.87 2.42
N ILE A 14 -2.86 1.30 2.63
CA ILE A 14 -3.04 -0.10 2.96
C ILE A 14 -3.54 -0.83 1.73
N TYR A 15 -2.87 -1.93 1.40
CA TYR A 15 -3.31 -2.91 0.42
C TYR A 15 -3.86 -4.13 1.15
N ASN A 16 -4.96 -4.67 0.64
CA ASN A 16 -5.66 -5.82 1.21
C ASN A 16 -6.03 -6.82 0.13
N CYS A 17 -5.53 -8.05 0.25
CA CYS A 17 -6.01 -9.16 -0.54
C CYS A 17 -7.12 -9.90 0.21
N LYS A 18 -8.38 -9.68 -0.20
CA LYS A 18 -9.53 -10.35 0.39
C LYS A 18 -9.50 -11.88 0.24
N LYS A 19 -8.86 -12.40 -0.81
CA LYS A 19 -8.74 -13.84 -1.09
C LYS A 19 -7.70 -14.49 -0.18
N CYS A 20 -6.44 -14.07 -0.27
CA CYS A 20 -5.33 -14.65 0.49
C CYS A 20 -5.25 -14.17 1.94
N LYS A 21 -6.10 -13.21 2.33
CA LYS A 21 -6.15 -12.62 3.67
C LYS A 21 -4.86 -11.92 4.12
N VAL A 22 -3.97 -11.56 3.18
CA VAL A 22 -2.75 -10.80 3.44
C VAL A 22 -2.97 -9.29 3.28
N GLY A 23 -2.27 -8.51 4.10
CA GLY A 23 -2.20 -7.06 4.00
C GLY A 23 -0.81 -6.59 3.56
N ARG A 24 -0.71 -5.32 3.18
CA ARG A 24 0.57 -4.62 3.03
C ARG A 24 0.37 -3.14 3.37
N ARG A 25 1.29 -2.59 4.16
CA ARG A 25 1.36 -1.15 4.46
C ARG A 25 2.51 -0.55 3.66
N VAL A 26 2.24 0.53 2.93
CA VAL A 26 3.27 1.26 2.17
C VAL A 26 3.12 2.75 2.44
N GLU A 27 4.24 3.42 2.68
CA GLU A 27 4.31 4.87 2.80
C GLU A 27 4.51 5.51 1.42
N TYR A 28 3.68 6.50 1.13
CA TYR A 28 3.76 7.34 -0.06
C TYR A 28 3.92 8.80 0.34
N THR A 29 4.21 9.65 -0.64
CA THR A 29 4.12 11.09 -0.51
C THR A 29 2.98 11.62 -1.37
N ARG A 30 2.29 12.67 -0.90
CA ARG A 30 1.36 13.46 -1.72
C ARG A 30 1.71 14.92 -1.65
N ILE A 31 1.35 15.67 -2.68
CA ILE A 31 1.43 17.13 -2.64
C ILE A 31 0.36 17.66 -1.66
N LYS A 32 0.76 18.51 -0.72
CA LYS A 32 -0.14 19.17 0.23
C LYS A 32 -1.18 20.01 -0.51
N GLY A 33 -2.45 19.94 -0.08
CA GLY A 33 -3.57 20.63 -0.73
C GLY A 33 -4.06 20.01 -2.04
N SER A 34 -3.41 18.95 -2.55
CA SER A 34 -3.89 18.26 -3.75
C SER A 34 -5.06 17.33 -3.42
N ILE A 35 -6.27 17.77 -3.77
CA ILE A 35 -7.52 16.99 -3.59
C ILE A 35 -7.49 15.74 -4.49
N ASN A 36 -7.00 15.91 -5.73
CA ASN A 36 -6.85 14.84 -6.74
C ASN A 36 -5.44 14.22 -6.74
N GLY A 37 -4.60 14.57 -5.76
CA GLY A 37 -3.22 14.13 -5.72
C GLY A 37 -3.12 12.63 -5.49
N HIS A 38 -2.73 11.89 -6.53
CA HIS A 38 -2.28 10.52 -6.38
C HIS A 38 -1.05 10.51 -5.48
N ALA A 39 -1.11 9.69 -4.42
CA ALA A 39 0.05 9.47 -3.59
C ALA A 39 1.08 8.68 -4.41
N SER A 40 2.36 9.01 -4.28
CA SER A 40 3.42 8.34 -5.01
C SER A 40 4.68 8.18 -4.17
N ARG A 41 5.43 7.12 -4.44
CA ARG A 41 6.76 6.87 -3.88
C ARG A 41 7.78 6.82 -5.01
N LEU A 42 9.05 6.87 -4.66
CA LEU A 42 10.11 6.51 -5.59
C LEU A 42 10.41 5.01 -5.45
N ASP A 43 10.75 4.35 -6.54
CA ASP A 43 11.43 3.06 -6.48
C ASP A 43 12.95 3.24 -6.34
N GLU A 44 13.67 2.12 -6.33
CA GLU A 44 15.13 2.08 -6.20
C GLU A 44 15.85 2.80 -7.35
N ALA A 45 15.21 2.89 -8.52
CA ALA A 45 15.74 3.62 -9.68
C ALA A 45 15.35 5.11 -9.67
N GLY A 46 14.69 5.60 -8.61
CA GLY A 46 14.22 6.97 -8.51
C GLY A 46 12.98 7.27 -9.37
N LYS A 47 12.35 6.25 -9.97
CA LYS A 47 11.13 6.42 -10.76
C LYS A 47 9.94 6.59 -9.84
N ARG A 48 9.08 7.54 -10.17
CA ARG A 48 7.84 7.81 -9.45
C ARG A 48 6.80 6.73 -9.75
N ILE A 49 6.33 6.08 -8.69
CA ILE A 49 5.29 5.05 -8.72
C ILE A 49 4.06 5.57 -7.97
N SER A 50 2.92 5.63 -8.64
CA SER A 50 1.65 5.98 -8.01
C SER A 50 1.09 4.82 -7.18
N SER A 51 0.47 5.13 -6.05
CA SER A 51 -0.30 4.18 -5.26
C SER A 51 -1.41 3.52 -6.09
N GLY A 52 -1.82 2.33 -5.68
CA GLY A 52 -2.80 1.51 -6.39
C GLY A 52 -2.17 0.64 -7.48
N VAL A 53 -3.00 -0.18 -8.12
CA VAL A 53 -2.63 -0.93 -9.31
C VAL A 53 -3.83 -0.96 -10.24
N TRP A 54 -3.60 -0.76 -11.54
CA TRP A 54 -4.61 -0.98 -12.56
C TRP A 54 -4.03 -1.86 -13.66
N ILE A 55 -4.91 -2.68 -14.21
CA ILE A 55 -4.60 -3.66 -15.23
C ILE A 55 -5.45 -3.27 -16.43
N GLU A 56 -4.82 -2.61 -17.41
CA GLU A 56 -5.46 -2.30 -18.67
C GLU A 56 -5.30 -3.51 -19.59
N ARG A 57 -6.40 -4.19 -19.86
CA ARG A 57 -6.46 -5.25 -20.86
C ARG A 57 -6.83 -4.64 -22.19
N SER A 58 -5.82 -4.27 -22.97
CA SER A 58 -6.00 -3.90 -24.36
C SER A 58 -6.41 -5.17 -25.13
N GLY A 59 -7.61 -5.18 -25.71
CA GLY A 59 -8.07 -6.30 -26.54
C GLY A 59 -7.22 -6.49 -27.80
N GLY A 60 -7.49 -7.55 -28.57
CA GLY A 60 -6.91 -7.71 -29.92
C GLY A 60 -5.42 -8.04 -29.98
N GLY A 61 -4.90 -8.84 -29.04
CA GLY A 61 -3.49 -9.28 -29.04
C GLY A 61 -2.50 -8.26 -28.48
N LEU A 62 -2.98 -7.13 -27.96
CA LEU A 62 -2.14 -6.14 -27.29
C LEU A 62 -1.75 -6.61 -25.88
N PRO A 63 -0.56 -6.21 -25.38
CA PRO A 63 -0.09 -6.60 -24.06
C PRO A 63 -0.98 -6.00 -22.96
N THR A 64 -1.15 -6.75 -21.88
CA THR A 64 -1.74 -6.21 -20.64
C THR A 64 -0.80 -5.15 -20.06
N VAL A 65 -1.26 -3.91 -19.94
CA VAL A 65 -0.49 -2.82 -19.33
C VAL A 65 -0.76 -2.78 -17.83
N TYR A 66 0.32 -2.86 -17.07
CA TYR A 66 0.29 -2.71 -15.61
C TYR A 66 0.71 -1.29 -15.27
N GLY A 67 -0.19 -0.54 -14.64
CA GLY A 67 0.12 0.77 -14.08
C GLY A 67 -0.01 0.77 -12.55
N GLY A 68 0.69 1.71 -11.91
CA GLY A 68 0.72 1.84 -10.45
C GLY A 68 1.85 1.07 -9.78
N ASP A 69 1.64 0.70 -8.53
CA ASP A 69 2.63 0.06 -7.67
C ASP A 69 2.55 -1.48 -7.78
N PRO A 70 3.66 -2.16 -8.13
CA PRO A 70 3.74 -3.62 -8.07
C PRO A 70 3.44 -4.19 -6.66
N LEU A 71 3.65 -3.39 -5.60
CA LEU A 71 3.23 -3.74 -4.24
C LEU A 71 1.70 -3.81 -4.08
N GLY A 72 0.92 -3.40 -5.08
CA GLY A 72 -0.52 -3.64 -5.16
C GLY A 72 -0.92 -5.02 -5.66
N ILE A 73 0.03 -5.86 -6.10
CA ILE A 73 -0.24 -7.23 -6.52
C ILE A 73 -0.01 -8.19 -5.36
N CYS A 74 -0.98 -9.07 -5.12
CA CYS A 74 -0.89 -10.10 -4.09
C CYS A 74 0.06 -11.22 -4.54
N ALA A 75 1.17 -11.41 -3.83
CA ALA A 75 2.13 -12.49 -4.11
C ALA A 75 1.50 -13.90 -4.10
N GLY A 76 0.50 -14.13 -3.25
CA GLY A 76 -0.14 -15.45 -3.15
C GLY A 76 -1.08 -15.83 -4.30
N CYS A 77 -1.74 -14.88 -4.96
CA CYS A 77 -2.71 -15.19 -6.02
C CYS A 77 -2.57 -14.37 -7.30
N GLY A 78 -1.58 -13.48 -7.40
CA GLY A 78 -1.30 -12.65 -8.57
C GLY A 78 -2.36 -11.58 -8.88
N LYS A 79 -3.40 -11.45 -8.07
CA LYS A 79 -4.49 -10.49 -8.30
C LYS A 79 -4.15 -9.12 -7.69
N ALA A 80 -4.69 -8.07 -8.31
CA ALA A 80 -4.74 -6.74 -7.74
C ALA A 80 -5.40 -6.75 -6.37
N MET A 81 -4.73 -6.14 -5.39
CA MET A 81 -5.23 -5.93 -4.04
C MET A 81 -6.13 -4.70 -4.01
N SER A 82 -7.21 -4.75 -3.25
CA SER A 82 -7.94 -3.52 -2.90
C SER A 82 -7.03 -2.62 -2.09
N TYR A 83 -7.09 -1.31 -2.29
CA TYR A 83 -6.23 -0.37 -1.60
C TYR A 83 -6.96 0.90 -1.20
N GLY A 84 -6.45 1.58 -0.19
CA GLY A 84 -6.99 2.84 0.31
C GLY A 84 -6.00 3.58 1.18
N LYS A 85 -6.10 4.91 1.20
CA LYS A 85 -5.36 5.76 2.15
C LYS A 85 -5.85 5.46 3.56
N LEU A 86 -4.92 5.29 4.50
CA LEU A 86 -5.27 5.14 5.91
C LEU A 86 -5.85 6.46 6.41
N THR A 87 -7.08 6.40 6.89
CA THR A 87 -7.71 7.50 7.64
C THR A 87 -7.61 7.17 9.11
N SER A 88 -7.00 8.06 9.90
CA SER A 88 -6.83 7.84 11.33
C SER A 88 -7.36 8.99 12.17
N SER A 89 -7.89 8.63 13.32
CA SER A 89 -8.25 9.55 14.39
C SER A 89 -7.58 9.09 15.68
N LEU A 90 -7.07 10.05 16.45
CA LEU A 90 -6.48 9.77 17.76
C LEU A 90 -7.61 9.55 18.77
N ARG A 91 -7.64 8.36 19.37
CA ARG A 91 -8.50 8.05 20.51
C ARG A 91 -7.67 7.48 21.66
N PRO A 92 -7.25 8.32 22.62
CA PRO A 92 -6.37 7.92 23.71
C PRO A 92 -6.90 6.76 24.54
N GLU A 93 -8.22 6.65 24.69
CA GLU A 93 -8.91 5.62 25.45
C GLU A 93 -8.96 4.26 24.72
N VAL A 94 -8.78 4.24 23.40
CA VAL A 94 -8.79 3.00 22.60
C VAL A 94 -7.35 2.47 22.48
N LYS A 95 -7.04 1.40 23.21
CA LYS A 95 -5.69 0.81 23.24
C LYS A 95 -5.24 0.29 21.87
N CYS A 96 -4.04 0.70 21.45
CA CYS A 96 -3.34 0.07 20.33
C CYS A 96 -2.93 -1.36 20.70
N ASN A 97 -3.39 -2.35 19.95
CA ASN A 97 -3.13 -3.76 20.19
C ASN A 97 -2.77 -4.52 18.90
N ALA A 98 -2.61 -5.84 19.02
CA ALA A 98 -2.28 -6.71 17.88
C ALA A 98 -3.32 -6.64 16.75
N THR A 99 -4.60 -6.39 17.05
CA THR A 99 -5.66 -6.23 16.04
C THR A 99 -5.40 -5.01 15.16
N CYS A 100 -4.98 -3.88 15.74
CA CYS A 100 -4.55 -2.70 14.97
C CYS A 100 -3.32 -3.02 14.12
N GLN A 101 -2.31 -3.67 14.71
CA GLN A 101 -1.06 -3.99 14.02
C GLN A 101 -1.24 -4.92 12.82
N HIS A 102 -2.26 -5.78 12.82
CA HIS A 102 -2.57 -6.71 11.74
C HIS A 102 -3.84 -6.32 10.95
N ALA A 103 -4.39 -5.14 11.19
CA ALA A 103 -5.57 -4.67 10.50
C ALA A 103 -5.32 -4.54 8.99
N ARG A 104 -6.37 -4.81 8.20
CA ARG A 104 -6.37 -4.74 6.72
C ARG A 104 -7.36 -3.71 6.18
N GLY A 105 -8.09 -3.04 7.07
CA GLY A 105 -9.00 -1.96 6.74
C GLY A 105 -8.27 -0.63 6.55
N PHE A 106 -9.00 0.38 6.08
CA PHE A 106 -8.47 1.70 5.75
C PHE A 106 -8.73 2.75 6.84
N SER A 107 -9.29 2.35 7.98
CA SER A 107 -9.52 3.24 9.12
C SER A 107 -8.79 2.75 10.38
N CYS A 108 -8.32 3.69 11.17
CA CYS A 108 -7.72 3.44 12.48
C CYS A 108 -8.27 4.45 13.49
N ASP A 109 -8.82 3.96 14.59
CA ASP A 109 -9.44 4.81 15.62
C ASP A 109 -8.93 4.38 16.99
N CYS A 110 -7.68 4.74 17.26
CA CYS A 110 -6.78 4.08 18.20
C CYS A 110 -5.81 5.11 18.79
N SER A 111 -5.32 4.85 19.99
CA SER A 111 -4.28 5.65 20.67
C SER A 111 -2.99 5.81 19.87
N CYS A 112 -2.77 4.93 18.88
CA CYS A 112 -1.66 4.98 17.94
C CYS A 112 -1.82 5.99 16.80
N ASN A 113 -3.02 6.54 16.59
CA ASN A 113 -3.35 7.41 15.47
C ASN A 113 -2.81 6.89 14.12
N GLY A 114 -3.05 5.60 13.81
CA GLY A 114 -2.59 4.97 12.57
C GLY A 114 -1.11 4.56 12.52
N ALA A 115 -0.25 5.02 13.43
CA ALA A 115 1.19 4.78 13.38
C ALA A 115 1.58 3.29 13.36
N ASN A 116 0.77 2.45 14.00
CA ASN A 116 1.01 1.00 14.08
C ASN A 116 0.10 0.18 13.17
N HIS A 117 -0.86 0.81 12.49
CA HIS A 117 -1.92 0.11 11.76
C HIS A 117 -1.34 -0.67 10.58
N GLY A 118 -1.51 -1.99 10.59
CA GLY A 118 -0.98 -2.87 9.55
C GLY A 118 0.55 -3.04 9.55
N MET A 119 1.26 -2.62 10.61
CA MET A 119 2.72 -2.83 10.74
C MET A 119 3.14 -4.30 10.78
N GLY A 120 2.28 -5.20 11.26
CA GLY A 120 2.52 -6.63 11.30
C GLY A 120 2.69 -7.26 9.91
N TRP A 121 2.37 -6.52 8.84
CA TRP A 121 2.56 -6.96 7.45
C TRP A 121 3.87 -6.48 6.81
N GLN A 122 4.65 -5.61 7.47
CA GLN A 122 5.89 -5.08 6.89
C GLN A 122 7.05 -6.10 6.92
N VAL A 123 6.97 -7.10 7.78
CA VAL A 123 7.84 -8.29 7.75
C VAL A 123 7.45 -9.18 6.58
N GLY A 124 8.03 -8.92 5.40
CA GLY A 124 7.85 -9.79 4.23
C GLY A 124 8.24 -9.23 2.87
N ALA A 125 8.73 -7.98 2.77
CA ALA A 125 9.22 -7.45 1.49
C ALA A 125 10.61 -8.01 1.07
N ALA A 126 11.33 -8.70 1.96
CA ALA A 126 12.70 -9.17 1.71
C ALA A 126 12.95 -10.67 1.94
N GLY A 127 11.93 -11.52 2.12
CA GLY A 127 12.21 -12.95 2.30
C GLY A 127 10.96 -13.81 2.43
N LEU A 128 10.60 -14.49 1.34
CA LEU A 128 10.00 -15.83 1.27
C LEU A 128 9.72 -16.20 -0.20
N PHE A 129 10.78 -16.19 -1.02
CA PHE A 129 11.00 -17.29 -1.97
C PHE A 129 11.65 -18.38 -1.11
N THR A 130 10.98 -19.50 -0.83
CA THR A 130 11.00 -20.68 -1.70
C THR A 130 9.68 -21.44 -1.59
N LYS A 131 8.96 -21.56 -2.71
CA LYS A 131 8.12 -22.75 -2.90
C LYS A 131 9.09 -23.90 -3.15
N SER A 132 9.27 -24.80 -2.20
CA SER A 132 9.72 -26.16 -2.52
C SER A 132 8.60 -26.80 -3.33
N ILE A 133 8.81 -26.91 -4.64
CA ILE A 133 8.10 -27.87 -5.47
C ILE A 133 8.73 -29.22 -5.12
N GLN A 134 8.09 -29.99 -4.26
CA GLN A 134 8.37 -31.43 -4.19
C GLN A 134 7.65 -32.08 -5.36
N SER A 135 8.43 -32.54 -6.32
CA SER A 135 8.01 -33.52 -7.31
C SER A 135 7.67 -34.84 -6.60
N SER A 136 6.55 -35.44 -6.95
CA SER A 136 6.28 -36.87 -6.81
C SER A 136 5.46 -37.30 -8.00
#